data_AF-A0AAV2ICD5-F1
#
_entry.id   AF-A0AAV2ICD5-F1
#
_cell.length_a   1.000
_cell.length_b   1.000
_cell.length_c   1.000
_cell.angle_alpha   90.00
_cell.angle_beta   90.00
_cell.angle_gamma   90.00
#
_symmetry.space_group_name_H-M   'P 1'
#
loop_
_entity.id
_entity.type
_entity.pdbx_description
1 polymer ?
#
loop_
_entity_poly.entity_id
_entity_poly.type
_entity_poly.pdbx_seq_one_letter_code
_entity_poly.pdbx_strand_id
1 'polypeptide(L)'
;DDTTCTSLTGSSFSLDVTWASEIYFTWLRIIVGNESISIKFPDDVTTQNVKCKNVFVDKITMDIYCNNSKPIQGIVLNGSSVNTLCSLYISKGRNVALKQPTTQTSNYSDSMYHASNAVDGNSSWDNGGFCTHTNSESAPTWTLSFKSLVTVSSYTIYNRVQSK
;
A
#
# COMPACT_ATOMS: atom_id res chain seq x y z
N ASP A 1 -10.12 13.13 11.10
CA ASP A 1 -11.26 13.38 10.20
C ASP A 1 -10.78 14.27 9.07
N ASP A 2 -11.57 14.41 8.01
CA ASP A 2 -11.19 15.19 6.81
C ASP A 2 -11.40 16.71 6.99
N THR A 3 -11.86 17.14 8.16
CA THR A 3 -12.32 18.51 8.42
C THR A 3 -11.37 19.31 9.32
N THR A 4 -10.49 18.63 10.04
CA THR A 4 -9.51 19.25 10.93
C THR A 4 -8.22 19.50 10.16
N CYS A 5 -7.96 20.76 9.85
CA CYS A 5 -6.83 21.14 9.02
C CYS A 5 -5.67 21.68 9.86
N THR A 6 -4.45 21.49 9.36
CA THR A 6 -3.27 22.15 9.90
C THR A 6 -3.42 23.67 9.79
N SER A 7 -2.73 24.39 10.67
CA SER A 7 -2.57 25.85 10.60
C SER A 7 -1.10 26.15 10.86
N LEU A 8 -0.29 25.94 9.84
CA LEU A 8 1.15 26.15 9.92
C LEU A 8 1.46 27.62 9.58
N THR A 9 2.01 28.35 10.55
CA THR A 9 2.48 29.73 10.40
C THR A 9 3.97 29.73 10.05
N GLY A 10 4.32 29.88 8.77
CA GLY A 10 5.72 29.88 8.32
C GLY A 10 5.88 29.95 6.79
N SER A 11 7.01 30.48 6.33
CA SER A 11 7.30 30.90 4.95
C SER A 11 7.96 29.85 4.04
N SER A 12 7.95 28.57 4.42
CA SER A 12 8.39 27.47 3.53
C SER A 12 7.29 26.44 3.37
N PHE A 13 6.73 26.38 2.15
CA PHE A 13 5.57 25.56 1.82
C PHE A 13 5.96 24.15 1.38
N SER A 14 6.62 23.38 2.24
CA SER A 14 7.02 22.00 1.95
C SER A 14 6.68 21.08 3.12
N LEU A 15 6.10 19.91 2.82
CA LEU A 15 5.90 18.84 3.79
C LEU A 15 6.57 17.56 3.27
N ASP A 16 7.58 17.11 4.00
CA ASP A 16 8.28 15.85 3.74
C ASP A 16 7.55 14.72 4.45
N VAL A 17 7.04 13.76 3.67
CA VAL A 17 6.37 12.58 4.20
C VAL A 17 7.21 11.37 3.84
N THR A 18 7.90 10.82 4.83
CA THR A 18 8.78 9.67 4.68
C THR A 18 8.24 8.45 5.41
N TRP A 19 8.71 7.26 5.04
CA TRP A 19 8.30 6.01 5.65
C TRP A 19 9.48 5.07 5.86
N ALA A 20 9.30 4.12 6.79
CA ALA A 20 10.37 3.24 7.23
C ALA A 20 10.90 2.25 6.16
N SER A 21 10.10 1.91 5.15
CA SER A 21 10.47 0.91 4.12
C SER A 21 9.92 1.29 2.76
N GLU A 22 10.71 1.15 1.69
CA GLU A 22 10.31 1.59 0.35
C GLU A 22 8.98 0.94 -0.10
N ILE A 23 8.11 1.73 -0.73
CA ILE A 23 6.79 1.28 -1.18
C ILE A 23 6.59 1.58 -2.67
N TYR A 24 5.86 0.70 -3.36
CA TYR A 24 5.29 1.02 -4.67
C TYR A 24 4.12 1.97 -4.50
N PHE A 25 4.42 3.25 -4.66
CA PHE A 25 3.42 4.31 -4.64
C PHE A 25 2.51 4.19 -5.87
N THR A 26 1.20 4.10 -5.64
CA THR A 26 0.20 3.98 -6.73
C THR A 26 -0.71 5.18 -6.81
N TRP A 27 -1.23 5.63 -5.67
CA TRP A 27 -2.02 6.85 -5.59
C TRP A 27 -1.96 7.50 -4.21
N LEU A 28 -2.31 8.78 -4.17
CA LEU A 28 -2.60 9.51 -2.94
C LEU A 28 -3.89 10.30 -3.08
N ARG A 29 -4.54 10.60 -1.95
CA ARG A 29 -5.63 11.57 -1.85
C ARG A 29 -5.22 12.65 -0.88
N ILE A 30 -5.45 13.90 -1.28
CA ILE A 30 -5.23 15.07 -0.43
C ILE A 30 -6.52 15.85 -0.27
N ILE A 31 -6.75 16.32 0.95
CA ILE A 31 -7.84 17.21 1.32
C ILE A 31 -7.23 18.43 1.98
N VAL A 32 -7.56 19.63 1.50
CA VAL A 32 -7.05 20.92 1.98
C VAL A 32 -8.16 21.89 2.34
N GLY A 33 -7.86 22.81 3.25
CA GLY A 33 -8.82 23.79 3.74
C GLY A 33 -9.12 24.88 2.73
N ASN A 34 -8.14 25.31 1.91
CA ASN A 34 -8.34 26.26 0.81
C ASN A 34 -7.19 26.21 -0.23
N GLU A 35 -7.58 26.20 -1.52
CA GLU A 35 -6.75 26.30 -2.75
C GLU A 35 -5.97 25.07 -3.24
N SER A 36 -5.42 25.19 -4.45
CA SER A 36 -4.81 24.11 -5.26
C SER A 36 -3.42 23.70 -4.80
N ILE A 37 -3.16 22.40 -4.80
CA ILE A 37 -1.92 21.79 -4.32
C ILE A 37 -0.97 21.50 -5.49
N SER A 38 0.32 21.76 -5.31
CA SER A 38 1.37 21.20 -6.18
C SER A 38 2.16 20.11 -5.44
N ILE A 39 2.71 19.13 -6.13
CA ILE A 39 3.45 18.04 -5.48
C ILE A 39 4.75 17.80 -6.23
N LYS A 40 5.82 17.58 -5.48
CA LYS A 40 7.09 17.10 -6.00
C LYS A 40 7.43 15.75 -5.35
N PHE A 41 8.16 14.92 -6.06
CA PHE A 41 8.69 13.67 -5.52
C PHE A 41 10.18 13.89 -5.23
N PRO A 42 10.74 13.34 -4.14
CA PRO A 42 12.13 13.61 -3.76
C PRO A 42 13.11 13.24 -4.86
N ASP A 43 14.11 14.12 -5.03
CA ASP A 43 15.07 14.15 -6.13
C ASP A 43 16.16 13.05 -6.08
N ASP A 44 16.14 12.12 -5.11
CA ASP A 44 17.02 10.93 -5.17
C ASP A 44 16.57 9.91 -6.25
N VAL A 45 15.51 10.25 -6.97
CA VAL A 45 15.04 9.63 -8.22
C VAL A 45 15.09 10.66 -9.36
N THR A 46 16.16 11.44 -9.44
CA THR A 46 16.41 12.59 -10.36
C THR A 46 16.42 12.28 -11.86
N THR A 47 15.97 11.11 -12.29
CA THR A 47 15.84 10.74 -13.71
C THR A 47 14.49 10.14 -14.09
N GLN A 48 13.55 9.94 -13.16
CA GLN A 48 12.22 9.46 -13.52
C GLN A 48 11.18 10.55 -13.32
N ASN A 49 10.75 11.12 -14.44
CA ASN A 49 9.43 11.74 -14.57
C ASN A 49 8.36 10.72 -14.16
N VAL A 50 8.09 10.57 -12.86
CA VAL A 50 6.98 9.74 -12.38
C VAL A 50 5.72 10.36 -12.97
N LYS A 51 5.13 9.67 -13.95
CA LYS A 51 3.95 10.16 -14.65
C LYS A 51 2.77 10.04 -13.72
N CYS A 52 2.43 11.15 -13.11
CA CYS A 52 1.27 11.28 -12.24
C CYS A 52 0.13 11.96 -12.99
N LYS A 53 -1.09 11.48 -12.75
CA LYS A 53 -2.33 12.08 -13.23
C LYS A 53 -3.08 12.64 -12.03
N ASN A 54 -3.32 13.93 -12.04
CA ASN A 54 -4.11 14.63 -11.04
C ASN A 54 -5.60 14.57 -11.44
N VAL A 55 -6.46 14.25 -10.47
CA VAL A 55 -7.91 14.18 -10.63
C VAL A 55 -8.53 14.95 -9.47
N PHE A 56 -9.13 16.09 -9.78
CA PHE A 56 -9.91 16.85 -8.80
C PHE A 56 -11.24 16.12 -8.58
N VAL A 57 -11.46 15.65 -7.35
CA VAL A 57 -12.74 15.04 -6.94
C VAL A 57 -13.74 16.16 -6.67
N ASP A 58 -13.29 17.22 -6.02
CA ASP A 58 -14.03 18.45 -5.77
C ASP A 58 -13.04 19.64 -5.63
N LYS A 59 -13.48 20.76 -5.04
CA LYS A 59 -12.67 21.99 -4.88
C LYS A 59 -11.52 21.84 -3.87
N ILE A 60 -11.62 20.90 -2.94
CA ILE A 60 -10.70 20.72 -1.82
C ILE A 60 -10.06 19.33 -1.80
N THR A 61 -10.62 18.36 -2.54
CA THR A 61 -10.16 16.98 -2.62
C THR A 61 -9.52 16.69 -3.97
N MET A 62 -8.28 16.20 -3.96
CA MET A 62 -7.56 15.79 -5.16
C MET A 62 -6.98 14.38 -4.99
N ASP A 63 -7.24 13.54 -5.99
CA ASP A 63 -6.59 12.24 -6.15
C ASP A 63 -5.45 12.35 -7.14
N ILE A 64 -4.33 11.71 -6.84
CA ILE A 64 -3.19 11.64 -7.73
C ILE A 64 -2.82 10.20 -7.93
N TYR A 65 -2.84 9.76 -9.18
CA TYR A 65 -2.46 8.42 -9.59
C TYR A 65 -1.10 8.48 -10.26
N CYS A 66 -0.13 7.75 -9.75
CA CYS A 66 1.20 7.69 -10.35
C CYS A 66 1.49 6.26 -10.79
N ASN A 67 1.95 6.11 -12.02
CA ASN A 67 2.45 4.83 -12.51
C ASN A 67 3.95 4.74 -12.23
N ASN A 68 4.31 4.42 -10.99
CA ASN A 68 5.70 4.33 -10.59
C ASN A 68 6.25 2.92 -10.89
N SER A 69 7.40 2.86 -11.56
CA SER A 69 8.08 1.59 -11.87
C SER A 69 9.08 1.19 -10.78
N LYS A 70 9.35 2.07 -9.82
CA LYS A 70 10.29 1.84 -8.71
C LYS A 70 9.61 2.13 -7.37
N PRO A 71 10.00 1.46 -6.29
CA PRO A 71 9.54 1.85 -4.98
C PRO A 71 10.19 3.19 -4.58
N ILE A 72 9.51 3.97 -3.73
CA ILE A 72 10.00 5.24 -3.18
C ILE A 72 10.04 5.17 -1.64
N GLN A 73 10.78 6.07 -0.97
CA GLN A 73 10.85 6.17 0.50
C GLN A 73 10.13 7.41 1.09
N GLY A 74 9.77 8.37 0.24
CA GLY A 74 9.05 9.57 0.67
C GLY A 74 8.39 10.31 -0.50
N ILE A 75 7.54 11.28 -0.17
CA ILE A 75 7.01 12.30 -1.08
C ILE A 75 7.23 13.70 -0.48
N VAL A 76 7.31 14.73 -1.32
CA VAL A 76 7.48 16.13 -0.89
C VAL A 76 6.32 16.98 -1.41
N LEU A 77 5.36 17.28 -0.54
CA LEU A 77 4.22 18.13 -0.90
C LEU A 77 4.66 19.59 -0.89
N ASN A 78 4.44 20.33 -1.98
CA ASN A 78 4.89 21.71 -2.11
C ASN A 78 3.73 22.67 -2.43
N GLY A 79 3.65 23.81 -1.78
CA GLY A 79 2.71 24.88 -2.15
C GLY A 79 1.85 25.39 -1.00
N SER A 80 1.22 26.54 -1.24
CA SER A 80 0.52 27.34 -0.23
C SER A 80 -0.49 26.54 0.59
N SER A 81 -1.20 25.60 -0.03
CA SER A 81 -2.25 24.81 0.61
C SER A 81 -1.75 23.74 1.59
N VAL A 82 -0.44 23.44 1.64
CA VAL A 82 0.17 22.52 2.63
C VAL A 82 -0.13 22.99 4.06
N ASN A 83 -0.21 24.30 4.29
CA ASN A 83 -0.51 24.89 5.60
C ASN A 83 -1.96 24.72 6.03
N THR A 84 -2.82 24.23 5.12
CA THR A 84 -4.24 23.95 5.35
C THR A 84 -4.56 22.48 5.11
N LEU A 85 -3.56 21.60 5.17
CA LEU A 85 -3.75 20.17 4.94
C LEU A 85 -4.69 19.58 6.01
N CYS A 86 -5.80 19.00 5.58
CA CYS A 86 -6.76 18.35 6.47
C CYS A 86 -6.51 16.86 6.54
N SER A 87 -6.24 16.22 5.40
CA SER A 87 -5.92 14.79 5.36
C SER A 87 -5.06 14.43 4.17
N LEU A 88 -4.17 13.46 4.38
CA LEU A 88 -3.30 12.88 3.37
C LEU A 88 -3.38 11.36 3.47
N TYR A 89 -3.94 10.74 2.43
CA TYR A 89 -4.01 9.30 2.30
C TYR A 89 -2.99 8.85 1.27
N ILE A 90 -2.07 7.98 1.66
CA ILE A 90 -1.07 7.40 0.75
C ILE A 90 -1.36 5.92 0.58
N SER A 91 -1.54 5.48 -0.67
CA SER A 91 -1.74 4.07 -0.97
C SER A 91 -0.44 3.39 -1.36
N LYS A 92 -0.14 2.32 -0.62
CA LYS A 92 0.93 1.35 -0.92
C LYS A 92 0.57 0.39 -2.06
N GLY A 93 -0.51 0.66 -2.79
CA GLY A 93 -1.06 -0.24 -3.79
C GLY A 93 -2.22 -1.08 -3.26
N ARG A 94 -2.79 -1.87 -4.16
CA ARG A 94 -3.88 -2.81 -3.88
C ARG A 94 -3.30 -4.19 -3.67
N ASN A 95 -3.67 -4.87 -2.58
CA ASN A 95 -3.41 -6.30 -2.45
C ASN A 95 -4.29 -7.07 -3.46
N VAL A 96 -3.71 -7.43 -4.61
CA VAL A 96 -4.39 -8.19 -5.67
C VAL A 96 -4.49 -9.69 -5.36
N ALA A 97 -3.76 -10.19 -4.36
CA ALA A 97 -3.81 -11.59 -3.93
C ALA A 97 -5.04 -11.88 -3.06
N LEU A 98 -5.60 -10.86 -2.39
CA LEU A 98 -6.74 -10.99 -1.48
C LEU A 98 -7.89 -11.79 -2.12
N LYS A 99 -8.25 -12.91 -1.48
CA LYS A 99 -9.34 -13.82 -1.85
C LYS A 99 -9.21 -14.42 -3.26
N GLN A 100 -8.01 -14.42 -3.84
CA GLN A 100 -7.76 -15.15 -5.07
C GLN A 100 -7.73 -16.66 -4.82
N PRO A 101 -8.01 -17.49 -5.84
CA PRO A 101 -7.86 -18.94 -5.75
C PRO A 101 -6.45 -19.35 -5.36
N THR A 102 -6.36 -20.29 -4.42
CA THR A 102 -5.10 -20.85 -3.97
C THR A 102 -5.20 -22.35 -3.83
N THR A 103 -4.09 -23.03 -4.01
CA THR A 103 -3.94 -24.47 -3.76
C THR A 103 -2.65 -24.72 -2.99
N GLN A 104 -2.58 -25.85 -2.31
CA GLN A 104 -1.34 -26.33 -1.73
C GLN A 104 -1.25 -27.85 -1.95
N THR A 105 -0.04 -28.39 -1.94
CA THR A 105 0.24 -29.81 -2.26
C THR A 105 -0.55 -30.78 -1.39
N SER A 106 -0.76 -30.43 -0.12
CA SER A 106 -1.56 -31.19 0.81
C SER A 106 -2.13 -30.29 1.90
N ASN A 107 -3.26 -30.66 2.52
CA ASN A 107 -3.76 -29.99 3.71
C ASN A 107 -3.42 -30.83 4.94
N TYR A 108 -2.85 -30.21 5.97
CA TYR A 108 -2.61 -30.87 7.26
C TYR A 108 -3.91 -31.23 8.01
N SER A 109 -4.97 -30.44 7.80
CA SER A 109 -6.29 -30.67 8.37
C SER A 109 -7.37 -30.46 7.32
N ASP A 110 -8.41 -31.29 7.34
CA ASP A 110 -9.55 -31.17 6.43
C ASP A 110 -10.47 -29.98 6.78
N SER A 111 -10.36 -29.44 8.00
CA SER A 111 -11.22 -28.34 8.48
C SER A 111 -10.46 -27.04 8.78
N MET A 112 -9.12 -27.06 8.75
CA MET A 112 -8.26 -25.92 9.13
C MET A 112 -7.03 -25.84 8.21
N TYR A 113 -6.34 -24.70 8.26
CA TYR A 113 -5.06 -24.48 7.57
C TYR A 113 -5.08 -24.56 6.04
N HIS A 114 -6.23 -24.28 5.44
CA HIS A 114 -6.40 -24.26 4.00
C HIS A 114 -5.49 -23.24 3.31
N ALA A 115 -5.10 -23.51 2.07
CA ALA A 115 -4.32 -22.60 1.23
C ALA A 115 -4.92 -21.19 1.15
N SER A 116 -6.23 -21.04 1.27
CA SER A 116 -6.93 -19.74 1.21
C SER A 116 -6.55 -18.79 2.33
N ASN A 117 -6.05 -19.31 3.45
CA ASN A 117 -5.82 -18.51 4.64
C ASN A 117 -4.63 -17.54 4.44
N ALA A 118 -3.67 -17.86 3.57
CA ALA A 118 -2.60 -16.93 3.19
C ALA A 118 -3.08 -15.68 2.43
N VAL A 119 -4.35 -15.65 1.98
CA VAL A 119 -4.94 -14.55 1.21
C VAL A 119 -6.30 -14.10 1.73
N ASP A 120 -6.64 -14.39 2.99
CA ASP A 120 -7.94 -14.03 3.59
C ASP A 120 -7.98 -12.57 4.11
N GLY A 121 -6.82 -11.92 4.23
CA GLY A 121 -6.65 -10.56 4.74
C GLY A 121 -6.33 -10.49 6.23
N ASN A 122 -6.13 -11.63 6.89
CA ASN A 122 -5.75 -11.73 8.29
C ASN A 122 -4.26 -12.09 8.40
N SER A 123 -3.45 -11.16 8.92
CA SER A 123 -2.03 -11.40 9.17
C SER A 123 -1.73 -11.89 10.60
N SER A 124 -2.75 -12.30 11.36
CA SER A 124 -2.57 -12.86 12.70
C SER A 124 -1.91 -14.23 12.64
N TRP A 125 -0.99 -14.48 13.57
CA TRP A 125 -0.25 -15.73 13.69
C TRP A 125 -0.89 -16.72 14.68
N ASP A 126 -2.03 -16.36 15.27
CA ASP A 126 -2.65 -17.13 16.36
C ASP A 126 -2.87 -18.60 15.98
N ASN A 127 -2.70 -19.47 16.98
CA ASN A 127 -2.79 -20.94 16.87
C ASN A 127 -4.15 -21.49 16.39
N GLY A 128 -5.09 -20.63 15.96
CA GLY A 128 -6.47 -20.93 15.59
C GLY A 128 -6.72 -21.25 14.11
N GLY A 129 -5.70 -21.63 13.33
CA GLY A 129 -5.93 -22.09 11.94
C GLY A 129 -5.85 -21.02 10.86
N PHE A 130 -5.39 -19.81 11.17
CA PHE A 130 -5.28 -18.70 10.20
C PHE A 130 -4.05 -18.80 9.28
N CYS A 131 -3.07 -19.64 9.60
CA CYS A 131 -1.96 -19.93 8.69
C CYS A 131 -2.31 -21.05 7.72
N THR A 132 -1.60 -21.16 6.59
CA THR A 132 -1.61 -22.36 5.74
C THR A 132 -0.75 -23.46 6.38
N HIS A 133 -1.06 -24.74 6.14
CA HIS A 133 -0.23 -25.85 6.62
C HIS A 133 -0.38 -27.09 5.72
N THR A 134 0.74 -27.52 5.15
CA THR A 134 0.83 -28.79 4.40
C THR A 134 1.16 -29.95 5.33
N ASN A 135 0.99 -31.19 4.88
CA ASN A 135 1.60 -32.33 5.55
C ASN A 135 3.13 -32.29 5.44
N SER A 136 3.79 -33.16 6.19
CA SER A 136 5.22 -33.38 6.03
C SER A 136 5.46 -34.12 4.70
N GLU A 137 6.10 -33.44 3.75
CA GLU A 137 6.39 -33.95 2.41
C GLU A 137 7.70 -33.34 1.87
N SER A 138 8.28 -33.94 0.83
CA SER A 138 9.63 -33.57 0.37
C SER A 138 9.71 -32.20 -0.34
N ALA A 139 8.61 -31.73 -0.94
CA ALA A 139 8.58 -30.50 -1.72
C ALA A 139 7.19 -29.84 -1.61
N PRO A 140 6.79 -29.39 -0.41
CA PRO A 140 5.49 -28.76 -0.23
C PRO A 140 5.45 -27.46 -1.02
N THR A 141 4.36 -27.24 -1.74
CA THR A 141 4.15 -25.98 -2.48
C THR A 141 2.79 -25.40 -2.18
N TRP A 142 2.73 -24.07 -2.22
CA TRP A 142 1.51 -23.29 -2.20
C TRP A 142 1.47 -22.45 -3.47
N THR A 143 0.32 -22.43 -4.13
CA THR A 143 0.15 -21.77 -5.43
C THR A 143 -0.99 -20.76 -5.34
N LEU A 144 -0.72 -19.54 -5.80
CA LEU A 144 -1.70 -18.48 -6.01
C LEU A 144 -2.04 -18.40 -7.49
N SER A 145 -3.33 -18.43 -7.83
CA SER A 145 -3.81 -18.25 -9.20
C SER A 145 -4.63 -16.97 -9.29
N PHE A 146 -4.26 -16.05 -10.18
CA PHE A 146 -5.06 -14.87 -10.46
C PHE A 146 -6.12 -15.17 -11.52
N LYS A 147 -7.39 -14.82 -11.23
CA LYS A 147 -8.51 -15.02 -12.19
C LYS A 147 -8.40 -14.14 -13.44
N SER A 148 -7.59 -13.08 -13.38
CA SER A 148 -7.32 -12.15 -14.46
C SER A 148 -5.83 -11.85 -14.50
N LEU A 149 -5.33 -11.38 -15.65
CA LEU A 149 -3.97 -10.84 -15.73
C LEU A 149 -3.82 -9.68 -14.74
N VAL A 150 -2.77 -9.76 -13.92
CA VAL A 150 -2.39 -8.71 -12.96
C VAL A 150 -0.93 -8.37 -13.14
N THR A 151 -0.58 -7.10 -12.96
CA THR A 151 0.82 -6.67 -12.85
C THR A 151 1.20 -6.68 -11.38
N VAL A 152 2.13 -7.55 -11.00
CA VAL A 152 2.63 -7.65 -9.62
C VAL A 152 3.90 -6.82 -9.49
N SER A 153 3.87 -5.81 -8.62
CA SER A 153 5.03 -4.95 -8.34
C SER A 153 5.84 -5.42 -7.14
N SER A 154 5.18 -6.03 -6.15
CA SER A 154 5.83 -6.59 -4.96
C SER A 154 5.01 -7.74 -4.38
N TYR A 155 5.66 -8.55 -3.56
CA TYR A 155 5.03 -9.55 -2.72
C TYR A 155 5.43 -9.32 -1.26
N THR A 156 4.53 -9.65 -0.34
CA THR A 156 4.79 -9.64 1.11
C THR A 156 4.35 -10.98 1.66
N ILE A 157 5.29 -11.70 2.28
CA ILE A 157 5.05 -13.03 2.85
C ILE A 157 5.15 -12.90 4.36
N TYR A 158 4.09 -13.33 5.06
CA TYR A 158 4.06 -13.39 6.51
C TYR A 158 4.39 -14.81 6.94
N ASN A 159 5.47 -14.96 7.70
CA ASN A 159 5.84 -16.25 8.26
C ASN A 159 5.08 -16.49 9.57
N ARG A 160 4.87 -17.77 9.93
CA ARG A 160 4.35 -18.15 11.25
C ARG A 160 5.32 -17.64 12.32
N VAL A 161 4.82 -16.81 13.22
CA VAL A 161 5.58 -16.42 14.43
C VAL A 161 5.37 -17.53 15.44
N GLN A 162 6.44 -18.20 15.87
CA GLN A 162 6.41 -19.03 17.08
C GLN A 162 6.83 -18.14 18.26
N SER A 163 5.99 -18.04 19.29
CA SER A 163 6.44 -17.53 20.58
C SER A 163 7.58 -18.44 21.07
N LYS A 164 8.75 -17.87 21.33
CA LYS A 164 9.85 -18.55 22.02
C LYS A 164 9.46 -18.90 23.45
#